data_AF-A0A2V7VS10-F1
#
_entry.id   AF-A0A2V7VS10-F1
#
_cell.length_a   1.000
_cell.length_b   1.000
_cell.length_c   1.000
_cell.angle_alpha   90.00
_cell.angle_beta   90.00
_cell.angle_gamma   90.00
#
_symmetry.space_group_name_H-M   'P 1'
#
loop_
_entity.id
_entity.type
_entity.pdbx_description
1 polymer ?
#
loop_
_entity_poly.entity_id
_entity_poly.type
_entity_poly.pdbx_seq_one_letter_code
_entity_poly.pdbx_strand_id
1 'polypeptide(L)' 'DEPEFEAETKLYIDPETCIDCGACVPVCPVQAIFPQEELPEKWAQYTQMDADWYAKRK' A
#
# COMPACT_ATOMS: atom_id res chain seq x y z
N ASP A 1 18.93 3.77 -3.62
CA ASP A 1 17.74 4.61 -3.84
C ASP A 1 17.04 4.16 -5.10
N GLU A 2 15.75 3.86 -4.99
CA GLU A 2 14.91 3.44 -6.11
C GLU A 2 14.20 4.69 -6.66
N PRO A 3 14.70 5.28 -7.76
CA PRO A 3 14.28 6.61 -8.24
C PRO A 3 12.80 6.67 -8.64
N GLU A 4 12.22 5.51 -8.92
CA GLU A 4 10.81 5.35 -9.27
C GLU A 4 9.89 5.63 -8.07
N PHE A 5 10.33 5.33 -6.85
CA PHE A 5 9.57 5.64 -5.63
C PHE A 5 9.62 7.12 -5.25
N GLU A 6 10.70 7.81 -5.60
CA GLU A 6 10.83 9.26 -5.35
C GLU A 6 9.89 10.10 -6.24
N ALA A 7 9.52 9.58 -7.41
CA ALA A 7 8.63 10.25 -8.35
C ALA A 7 7.13 10.14 -7.96
N GLU A 8 6.79 9.23 -7.04
CA GLU A 8 5.41 8.96 -6.63
C GLU A 8 5.04 9.74 -5.37
N THR A 9 3.75 10.07 -5.24
CA THR A 9 3.25 10.82 -4.07
C THR A 9 3.03 9.95 -2.83
N LYS A 10 3.08 8.62 -2.98
CA LYS A 10 2.91 7.61 -1.94
C LYS A 10 3.60 6.31 -2.37
N LEU A 11 3.77 5.40 -1.41
CA LEU A 11 4.10 4.01 -1.68
C LEU A 11 2.82 3.17 -1.82
N TYR A 12 2.93 2.02 -2.47
CA TYR A 12 1.82 1.13 -2.80
C TYR A 12 2.15 -0.29 -2.32
N ILE A 13 1.16 -1.05 -1.87
CA ILE A 13 1.33 -2.46 -1.51
C ILE A 13 0.74 -3.31 -2.64
N ASP A 14 1.50 -4.27 -3.16
CA ASP A 14 0.99 -5.22 -4.15
C ASP A 14 0.11 -6.27 -3.45
N PRO A 15 -1.21 -6.31 -3.71
CA PRO A 15 -2.10 -7.26 -3.06
C PRO A 15 -1.87 -8.71 -3.51
N GLU A 16 -1.21 -8.96 -4.64
CA GLU A 16 -0.95 -10.34 -5.10
C GLU A 16 0.28 -10.96 -4.44
N THR A 17 1.25 -10.14 -4.03
CA THR A 17 2.49 -10.60 -3.38
C THR A 17 2.50 -10.38 -1.87
N CYS A 18 1.60 -9.54 -1.35
CA CYS A 18 1.36 -9.41 0.09
C CYS A 18 0.93 -10.76 0.68
N ILE A 19 1.58 -11.15 1.78
CA ILE A 19 1.29 -12.41 2.51
C ILE A 19 0.67 -12.15 3.89
N ASP A 20 0.14 -10.95 4.11
CA ASP A 20 -0.50 -10.53 5.35
C ASP A 20 0.36 -10.70 6.62
N CYS A 21 1.69 -10.53 6.50
CA CYS A 21 2.61 -10.70 7.62
C CYS A 21 2.57 -9.56 8.66
N GLY A 22 2.00 -8.41 8.30
CA GLY A 22 1.83 -7.25 9.19
C GLY A 22 3.11 -6.51 9.59
N ALA A 23 4.29 -6.91 9.12
CA ALA A 23 5.57 -6.32 9.53
C ALA A 23 5.70 -4.83 9.17
N CYS A 24 5.02 -4.38 8.12
CA CYS A 24 5.03 -2.99 7.67
C CYS A 24 4.17 -2.05 8.53
N VAL A 25 3.18 -2.56 9.25
CA VAL A 25 2.23 -1.76 10.04
C VAL A 25 2.92 -1.00 11.18
N PRO A 26 3.70 -1.64 12.09
CA PRO A 26 4.28 -0.94 13.24
C PRO A 26 5.46 -0.02 12.87
N VAL A 27 6.08 -0.21 11.71
CA VAL A 27 7.25 0.58 11.29
C VAL A 27 6.86 1.86 10.55
N CYS A 28 5.61 1.98 10.09
CA CYS A 28 5.15 3.19 9.41
C CYS A 28 5.02 4.35 10.41
N PRO A 29 5.86 5.41 10.31
CA PRO A 29 5.91 6.48 11.31
C PRO A 29 4.64 7.33 11.39
N VAL A 30 3.80 7.27 10.36
CA VAL A 30 2.55 8.04 10.23
C VAL A 30 1.31 7.14 10.24
N GLN A 31 1.48 5.84 10.52
CA GLN A 31 0.37 4.88 10.64
C GLN A 31 -0.55 4.85 9.40
N ALA A 32 0.04 4.87 8.20
CA ALA A 32 -0.70 4.90 6.94
C ALA A 32 -1.12 3.52 6.42
N ILE A 33 -0.59 2.43 7.00
CA ILE A 33 -0.81 1.06 6.52
C ILE A 33 -1.82 0.37 7.44
N PHE A 34 -2.85 -0.23 6.84
CA PHE A 34 -3.92 -0.94 7.55
C PHE A 34 -4.04 -2.36 7.00
N PRO A 35 -4.25 -3.38 7.85
CA PRO A 35 -4.83 -4.64 7.41
C PRO A 35 -6.15 -4.39 6.69
N GLN A 36 -6.48 -5.20 5.70
CA GLN A 36 -7.68 -5.00 4.87
C GLN A 36 -8.98 -4.97 5.71
N GLU A 37 -9.04 -5.78 6.77
CA GLU A 37 -10.18 -5.86 7.69
C GLU A 37 -10.31 -4.64 8.61
N GLU A 38 -9.22 -3.88 8.79
CA GLU A 38 -9.15 -2.72 9.68
C GLU A 38 -9.13 -1.39 8.92
N LEU A 39 -9.18 -1.42 7.58
CA LEU A 39 -9.14 -0.23 6.74
C LEU A 39 -10.39 0.63 6.98
N PRO A 40 -10.24 1.89 7.42
CA PRO A 40 -11.38 2.78 7.59
C PRO A 40 -12.13 3.00 6.27
N GLU A 41 -13.46 2.95 6.30
CA GLU A 41 -14.32 3.06 5.11
C GLU A 41 -14.05 4.32 4.28
N LYS A 42 -13.76 5.45 4.94
CA LYS A 42 -13.36 6.72 4.29
C LYS A 42 -12.12 6.59 3.37
N TRP A 43 -11.33 5.55 3.56
CA TRP A 43 -10.08 5.27 2.85
C TRP A 43 -10.14 4.00 2.00
N ALA A 44 -11.32 3.37 1.87
CA ALA A 44 -11.51 2.14 1.07
C ALA A 44 -11.02 2.26 -0.39
N GLN A 45 -11.04 3.47 -0.95
CA GLN A 45 -10.52 3.75 -2.30
C GLN A 45 -9.03 3.43 -2.48
N TYR A 46 -8.22 3.46 -1.41
CA TYR A 46 -6.79 3.23 -1.51
C TYR A 46 -6.44 1.78 -1.86
N THR A 47 -7.29 0.81 -1.48
CA THR A 47 -7.12 -0.60 -1.87
C THR A 47 -7.11 -0.75 -3.39
N GLN A 48 -8.05 -0.08 -4.09
CA GLN A 48 -8.09 -0.13 -5.55
C GLN A 48 -6.90 0.61 -6.17
N MET A 49 -6.49 1.74 -5.59
CA MET A 49 -5.33 2.49 -6.07
C MET A 49 -4.03 1.66 -6.00
N ASP A 50 -3.87 0.87 -4.93
CA ASP A 50 -2.73 -0.03 -4.72
C ASP A 50 -2.70 -1.14 -5.77
N ALA A 51 -3.84 -1.81 -5.99
CA ALA A 51 -3.97 -2.82 -7.04
C ALA A 51 -3.72 -2.24 -8.45
N ASP A 52 -4.32 -1.09 -8.76
CA ASP A 52 -4.21 -0.44 -10.07
C ASP A 52 -2.77 -0.02 -10.38
N TRP A 53 -2.00 0.39 -9.37
CA TRP A 53 -0.62 0.84 -9.55
C TRP A 53 0.27 -0.30 -10.05
N TYR A 54 0.14 -1.50 -9.46
CA TYR A 54 0.89 -2.68 -9.86
C TYR A 54 0.33 -3.33 -11.12
N ALA A 55 -0.99 -3.35 -11.32
CA ALA A 55 -1.61 -3.88 -12.54
C ALA A 55 -1.13 -3.15 -13.82
N LYS A 56 -0.82 -1.85 -13.73
CA LYS A 56 -0.28 -1.04 -14.84
C LYS A 56 1.22 -1.24 -15.11
N ARG A 57 1.94 -1.91 -14.20
CA ARG A 57 3.39 -2.09 -14.21
C ARG A 57 3.82 -3.55 -14.37
N LYS A 58 2.86 -4.41 -14.72
CA LYS A 58 3.11 -5.79 -15.18
C LYS A 58 3.48 -5.83 -16.66
#